data_AF-A0A5B0X695-F1
#
_entry.id   AF-A0A5B0X695-F1
#
_cell.length_a   1.000
_cell.length_b   1.000
_cell.length_c   1.000
_cell.angle_alpha   90.00
_cell.angle_beta   90.00
_cell.angle_gamma   90.00
#
_symmetry.space_group_name_H-M   'P 1'
#
loop_
_entity.id
_entity.type
_entity.pdbx_description
1 polymer ?
#
loop_
_entity_poly.entity_id
_entity_poly.type
_entity_poly.pdbx_seq_one_letter_code
_entity_poly.pdbx_strand_id
1 'polypeptide(L)'
;MGQYEKAFENHEVHAVTQQLLSTLNEKLESDLEDTGDDQRNHLHQAAKYVQARLKVASPVLTTSAQLDPLRDHIKNSLHQYNQYVSRKNEAHLTNAANEINSALTRAVTLPSLETSIPGFTSEDALQFGKIVEEHLNRIRASSSDVDEKLEDLKSLTDSMTAEAESLRQQLISVKGKQEQFEETFDQKAEAALAQSEAAANEQREAFKVLFENESGTRANHFQSEIDRITQAHEDELEKLSEKNKQHFQFLAEQKKRVENVVGLIENDGLTGNFQRTAKEERTAANRLRWGAILSYVVMVGIILWTAFDVTSLLSPAVGEEMDKAASVSKVDYFLLFARLFTAFILLIPARYLASEASKHMAVSERNRRFELELATIDAYFMYLPEEERAKEKAKFGEKYFGQIDNEQVVVDGSINAPELLKSLQAIVMEALKRN
;
A
#
# COMPACT_ATOMS: atom_id res chain seq x y z
N MET A 1 -130.34 -19.53 67.97
CA MET A 1 -129.94 -18.11 68.10
C MET A 1 -131.17 -17.26 68.34
N GLY A 2 -131.17 -16.52 69.45
CA GLY A 2 -132.20 -15.53 69.76
C GLY A 2 -132.18 -14.35 68.77
N GLN A 3 -133.27 -13.59 68.69
CA GLN A 3 -133.40 -12.43 67.80
C GLN A 3 -132.27 -11.40 68.01
N TYR A 4 -131.86 -11.19 69.27
CA TYR A 4 -130.80 -10.25 69.64
C TYR A 4 -129.39 -10.73 69.20
N GLU A 5 -129.10 -12.02 69.32
CA GLU A 5 -127.81 -12.59 68.87
C GLU A 5 -127.65 -12.46 67.35
N LYS A 6 -128.72 -12.75 66.59
CA LYS A 6 -128.70 -12.58 65.12
C LYS A 6 -128.54 -11.12 64.71
N ALA A 7 -129.11 -10.18 65.47
CA ALA A 7 -129.00 -8.75 65.20
C ALA A 7 -127.58 -8.22 65.48
N PHE A 8 -126.89 -8.79 66.47
CA PHE A 8 -125.49 -8.48 66.78
C PHE A 8 -124.53 -9.05 65.72
N GLU A 9 -124.58 -10.37 65.45
CA GLU A 9 -123.63 -11.04 64.55
C GLU A 9 -123.70 -10.53 63.11
N ASN A 10 -124.89 -10.19 62.61
CA ASN A 10 -125.09 -9.68 61.25
C ASN A 10 -124.96 -8.15 61.15
N HIS A 11 -124.56 -7.47 62.22
CA HIS A 11 -124.45 -6.02 62.20
C HIS A 11 -123.29 -5.55 61.31
N GLU A 12 -123.51 -4.51 60.50
CA GLU A 12 -122.54 -3.97 59.53
C GLU A 12 -121.22 -3.50 60.20
N VAL A 13 -121.24 -3.21 61.50
CA VAL A 13 -120.05 -2.79 62.28
C VAL A 13 -118.88 -3.77 62.14
N HIS A 14 -119.15 -5.08 62.09
CA HIS A 14 -118.10 -6.09 61.96
C HIS A 14 -117.40 -5.99 60.60
N ALA A 15 -118.20 -5.85 59.53
CA ALA A 15 -117.70 -5.71 58.17
C ALA A 15 -116.90 -4.42 57.99
N VAL A 16 -117.42 -3.29 58.47
CA VAL A 16 -116.75 -1.97 58.34
C VAL A 16 -115.45 -1.93 59.15
N THR A 17 -115.42 -2.53 60.35
CA THR A 17 -114.19 -2.63 61.15
C THR A 17 -113.13 -3.48 60.45
N GLN A 18 -113.53 -4.60 59.86
CA GLN A 18 -112.62 -5.46 59.10
C GLN A 18 -112.10 -4.75 57.86
N GLN A 19 -112.96 -4.02 57.15
CA GLN A 19 -112.58 -3.23 55.98
C GLN A 19 -111.56 -2.16 56.33
N LEU A 20 -111.76 -1.42 57.43
CA LEU A 20 -110.78 -0.44 57.90
C LEU A 20 -109.42 -1.08 58.19
N LEU A 21 -109.41 -2.23 58.88
CA LEU A 21 -108.18 -2.95 59.18
C LEU A 21 -107.47 -3.47 57.93
N SER A 22 -108.20 -3.99 56.94
CA SER A 22 -107.56 -4.40 55.68
C SER A 22 -106.93 -3.22 54.95
N THR A 23 -107.64 -2.10 54.85
CA THR A 23 -107.14 -0.89 54.17
C THR A 23 -105.94 -0.28 54.88
N LEU A 24 -105.86 -0.35 56.21
CA LEU A 24 -104.69 0.10 56.98
C LEU A 24 -103.46 -0.81 56.78
N ASN A 25 -103.66 -2.09 56.51
CA ASN A 25 -102.58 -3.07 56.27
C ASN A 25 -102.04 -3.04 54.83
N GLU A 26 -102.72 -2.41 53.89
CA GLU A 26 -102.21 -2.22 52.54
C GLU A 26 -100.96 -1.31 52.58
N LYS A 27 -99.92 -1.71 51.82
CA LYS A 27 -98.64 -1.00 51.79
C LYS A 27 -98.81 0.33 51.03
N LEU A 28 -98.53 1.45 51.69
CA LEU A 28 -98.47 2.76 51.02
C LEU A 28 -97.09 2.91 50.37
N GLU A 29 -97.05 3.29 49.09
CA GLU A 29 -95.80 3.49 48.32
C GLU A 29 -95.12 4.85 48.58
N SER A 30 -95.55 5.64 49.57
CA SER A 30 -95.02 7.00 49.78
C SER A 30 -94.40 7.22 51.15
N ASP A 31 -93.29 7.95 51.16
CA ASP A 31 -92.65 8.56 52.33
C ASP A 31 -93.71 9.35 53.12
N LEU A 32 -94.15 8.78 54.24
CA LEU A 32 -94.94 9.48 55.24
C LEU A 32 -93.96 10.35 56.05
N GLU A 33 -94.29 11.62 56.26
CA GLU A 33 -93.64 12.42 57.30
C GLU A 33 -93.90 11.76 58.67
N ASP A 34 -93.01 11.99 59.65
CA ASP A 34 -92.98 11.31 60.97
C ASP A 34 -94.35 11.31 61.69
N THR A 35 -95.08 12.43 61.58
CA THR A 35 -96.45 12.61 62.13
C THR A 35 -97.51 11.76 61.43
N GLY A 36 -97.32 11.43 60.15
CA GLY A 36 -98.24 10.62 59.35
C GLY A 36 -98.15 9.12 59.67
N ASP A 37 -96.95 8.62 59.98
CA ASP A 37 -96.77 7.23 60.39
C ASP A 37 -97.36 6.98 61.79
N ASP A 38 -97.20 7.93 62.70
CA ASP A 38 -97.78 7.90 64.04
C ASP A 38 -99.32 7.83 64.02
N GLN A 39 -99.98 8.71 63.24
CA GLN A 39 -101.44 8.71 63.14
C GLN A 39 -101.99 7.44 62.50
N ARG A 40 -101.27 6.89 61.50
CA ARG A 40 -101.63 5.61 60.87
C ARG A 40 -101.46 4.44 61.84
N ASN A 41 -100.38 4.40 62.60
CA ASN A 41 -100.15 3.38 63.63
C ASN A 41 -101.24 3.45 64.71
N HIS A 42 -101.57 4.66 65.18
CA HIS A 42 -102.69 4.89 66.10
C HIS A 42 -104.02 4.37 65.54
N LEU A 43 -104.37 4.71 64.29
CA LEU A 43 -105.57 4.21 63.61
C LEU A 43 -105.63 2.68 63.61
N HIS A 44 -104.52 2.03 63.30
CA HIS A 44 -104.43 0.58 63.25
C HIS A 44 -104.58 -0.07 64.63
N GLN A 45 -103.93 0.48 65.66
CA GLN A 45 -104.07 0.00 67.04
C GLN A 45 -105.50 0.21 67.57
N ALA A 46 -106.10 1.39 67.35
CA ALA A 46 -107.45 1.70 67.77
C ALA A 46 -108.49 0.81 67.07
N ALA A 47 -108.38 0.60 65.75
CA ALA A 47 -109.26 -0.29 65.01
C ALA A 47 -109.14 -1.75 65.48
N LYS A 48 -107.93 -2.23 65.79
CA LYS A 48 -107.72 -3.57 66.38
C LYS A 48 -108.36 -3.69 67.76
N TYR A 49 -108.22 -2.66 68.59
CA TYR A 49 -108.85 -2.64 69.91
C TYR A 49 -110.38 -2.70 69.82
N VAL A 50 -110.98 -1.88 68.94
CA VAL A 50 -112.42 -1.91 68.68
C VAL A 50 -112.88 -3.28 68.19
N GLN A 51 -112.14 -3.91 67.27
CA GLN A 51 -112.43 -5.28 66.83
C GLN A 51 -112.36 -6.29 67.98
N ALA A 52 -111.34 -6.19 68.84
CA ALA A 52 -111.21 -7.06 70.01
C ALA A 52 -112.39 -6.89 70.97
N ARG A 53 -112.82 -5.64 71.25
CA ARG A 53 -113.99 -5.35 72.08
C ARG A 53 -115.29 -5.91 71.49
N LEU A 54 -115.46 -5.82 70.17
CA LEU A 54 -116.61 -6.42 69.48
C LEU A 54 -116.63 -7.95 69.59
N LYS A 55 -115.47 -8.62 69.60
CA LYS A 55 -115.39 -10.09 69.76
C LYS A 55 -115.77 -10.56 71.16
N VAL A 56 -115.52 -9.74 72.18
CA VAL A 56 -115.76 -10.10 73.60
C VAL A 56 -117.03 -9.47 74.18
N ALA A 57 -117.77 -8.70 73.38
CA ALA A 57 -119.03 -8.09 73.76
C ALA A 57 -120.14 -9.15 73.84
N SER A 58 -121.06 -9.00 74.79
CA SER A 58 -122.20 -9.91 74.95
C SER A 58 -123.23 -9.70 73.82
N PRO A 59 -123.50 -10.70 72.98
CA PRO A 59 -124.46 -10.56 71.87
C PRO A 59 -125.92 -10.34 72.33
N VAL A 60 -126.23 -10.73 73.56
CA VAL A 60 -127.59 -10.59 74.13
C VAL A 60 -127.80 -9.21 74.78
N LEU A 61 -126.75 -8.62 75.36
CA LEU A 61 -126.82 -7.34 76.07
C LEU A 61 -126.44 -6.13 75.20
N THR A 62 -125.83 -6.37 74.05
CA THR A 62 -125.44 -5.32 73.11
C THR A 62 -126.54 -5.09 72.09
N THR A 63 -127.15 -3.91 72.14
CA THR A 63 -128.26 -3.55 71.25
C THR A 63 -127.76 -2.88 69.98
N SER A 64 -128.53 -2.96 68.88
CA SER A 64 -128.19 -2.27 67.62
C SER A 64 -128.01 -0.76 67.81
N ALA A 65 -128.79 -0.14 68.71
CA ALA A 65 -128.66 1.29 69.03
C ALA A 65 -127.29 1.66 69.64
N GLN A 66 -126.57 0.71 70.24
CA GLN A 66 -125.20 0.90 70.72
C GLN A 66 -124.15 0.66 69.61
N LEU A 67 -124.47 -0.21 68.65
CA LEU A 67 -123.58 -0.56 67.53
C LEU A 67 -123.66 0.43 66.37
N ASP A 68 -124.81 1.08 66.15
CA ASP A 68 -125.01 2.04 65.07
C ASP A 68 -124.02 3.23 65.15
N PRO A 69 -123.88 3.94 66.30
CA PRO A 69 -122.92 5.04 66.41
C PRO A 69 -121.47 4.55 66.26
N LEU A 70 -121.17 3.34 66.75
CA LEU A 70 -119.84 2.75 66.61
C LEU A 70 -119.52 2.47 65.13
N ARG A 71 -120.46 1.87 64.39
CA ARG A 71 -120.35 1.67 62.94
C ARG A 71 -120.11 2.99 62.23
N ASP A 72 -120.88 4.02 62.54
CA ASP A 72 -120.83 5.29 61.83
C ASP A 72 -119.47 5.99 62.00
N HIS A 73 -118.90 6.00 63.21
CA HIS A 73 -117.56 6.53 63.45
C HIS A 73 -116.46 5.74 62.72
N ILE A 74 -116.53 4.40 62.70
CA ILE A 74 -115.56 3.58 61.98
C ILE A 74 -115.69 3.80 60.46
N LYS A 75 -116.91 3.91 59.96
CA LYS A 75 -117.20 4.18 58.54
C LYS A 75 -116.68 5.55 58.12
N ASN A 76 -116.85 6.56 58.96
CA ASN A 76 -116.31 7.91 58.75
C ASN A 76 -114.79 7.92 58.81
N SER A 77 -114.18 7.21 59.77
CA SER A 77 -112.71 7.06 59.85
C SER A 77 -112.15 6.41 58.58
N LEU A 78 -112.78 5.32 58.10
CA LEU A 78 -112.41 4.68 56.82
C LEU A 78 -112.56 5.63 55.62
N HIS A 79 -113.67 6.38 55.55
CA HIS A 79 -113.85 7.37 54.50
C HIS A 79 -112.73 8.40 54.49
N GLN A 80 -112.40 8.97 55.65
CA GLN A 80 -111.33 9.96 55.77
C GLN A 80 -109.95 9.37 55.44
N TYR A 81 -109.65 8.15 55.89
CA TYR A 81 -108.39 7.48 55.54
C TYR A 81 -108.28 7.23 54.03
N ASN A 82 -109.35 6.81 53.36
CA ASN A 82 -109.36 6.65 51.90
C ASN A 82 -109.14 7.98 51.16
N GLN A 83 -109.70 9.08 51.68
CA GLN A 83 -109.43 10.42 51.14
C GLN A 83 -107.96 10.82 51.33
N TYR A 84 -107.35 10.44 52.45
CA TYR A 84 -105.92 10.65 52.67
C TYR A 84 -105.08 9.87 51.65
N VAL A 85 -105.33 8.57 51.47
CA VAL A 85 -104.62 7.73 50.48
C VAL A 85 -104.71 8.32 49.07
N SER A 86 -105.89 8.84 48.70
CA SER A 86 -106.10 9.42 47.36
C SER A 86 -105.51 10.82 47.18
N ARG A 87 -105.53 11.68 48.21
CA ARG A 87 -105.25 13.13 48.09
C ARG A 87 -103.99 13.59 48.82
N LYS A 88 -103.39 12.74 49.65
CA LYS A 88 -102.21 13.01 50.49
C LYS A 88 -102.33 14.27 51.37
N ASN A 89 -103.54 14.58 51.83
CA ASN A 89 -103.79 15.73 52.71
C ASN A 89 -103.92 15.27 54.17
N GLU A 90 -102.96 15.65 55.02
CA GLU A 90 -102.85 15.27 56.43
C GLU A 90 -104.07 15.65 57.29
N ALA A 91 -104.85 16.65 56.88
CA ALA A 91 -106.10 16.99 57.58
C ALA A 91 -107.09 15.81 57.56
N HIS A 92 -107.11 15.02 56.49
CA HIS A 92 -107.93 13.81 56.42
C HIS A 92 -107.42 12.71 57.36
N LEU A 93 -106.11 12.59 57.55
CA LEU A 93 -105.54 11.63 58.49
C LEU A 93 -105.85 12.00 59.95
N THR A 94 -105.75 13.29 60.27
CA THR A 94 -106.17 13.83 61.58
C THR A 94 -107.67 13.64 61.83
N ASN A 95 -108.52 13.88 60.83
CA ASN A 95 -109.95 13.64 60.94
C ASN A 95 -110.28 12.14 61.10
N ALA A 96 -109.57 11.26 60.39
CA ALA A 96 -109.71 9.82 60.56
C ALA A 96 -109.35 9.38 61.99
N ALA A 97 -108.30 9.97 62.58
CA ALA A 97 -107.88 9.71 63.95
C ALA A 97 -108.93 10.19 64.98
N ASN A 98 -109.57 11.35 64.75
CA ASN A 98 -110.63 11.85 65.63
C ASN A 98 -111.89 10.95 65.60
N GLU A 99 -112.26 10.45 64.41
CA GLU A 99 -113.39 9.54 64.26
C GLU A 99 -113.09 8.16 64.92
N ILE A 100 -111.88 7.61 64.76
CA ILE A 100 -111.54 6.34 65.42
C ILE A 100 -111.46 6.48 66.94
N ASN A 101 -111.05 7.65 67.47
CA ASN A 101 -111.07 7.94 68.90
C ASN A 101 -112.50 7.97 69.46
N SER A 102 -113.43 8.53 68.69
CA SER A 102 -114.85 8.52 69.01
C SER A 102 -115.40 7.08 69.01
N ALA A 103 -114.99 6.25 68.03
CA ALA A 103 -115.29 4.82 68.00
C ALA A 103 -114.71 4.08 69.22
N LEU A 104 -113.47 4.35 69.60
CA LEU A 104 -112.80 3.72 70.75
C LEU A 104 -113.55 3.99 72.06
N THR A 105 -113.94 5.25 72.28
CA THR A 105 -114.73 5.66 73.45
C THR A 105 -116.04 4.89 73.54
N ARG A 106 -116.71 4.65 72.40
CA ARG A 106 -117.95 3.85 72.33
C ARG A 106 -117.69 2.36 72.56
N ALA A 107 -116.62 1.80 71.98
CA ALA A 107 -116.29 0.38 72.06
C ALA A 107 -115.93 -0.07 73.50
N VAL A 108 -115.35 0.81 74.31
CA VAL A 108 -115.07 0.53 75.74
C VAL A 108 -116.37 0.30 76.53
N THR A 109 -117.44 1.02 76.19
CA THR A 109 -118.73 0.95 76.91
C THR A 109 -119.57 -0.28 76.57
N LEU A 110 -119.14 -1.11 75.60
CA LEU A 110 -119.86 -2.33 75.25
C LEU A 110 -119.83 -3.32 76.43
N PRO A 111 -120.99 -3.88 76.84
CA PRO A 111 -121.03 -4.92 77.86
C PRO A 111 -120.21 -6.12 77.41
N SER A 112 -119.16 -6.46 78.16
CA SER A 112 -118.26 -7.56 77.85
C SER A 112 -118.32 -8.64 78.92
N LEU A 113 -118.12 -9.88 78.49
CA LEU A 113 -118.08 -11.07 79.36
C LEU A 113 -116.69 -11.32 79.96
N GLU A 114 -115.69 -10.48 79.64
CA GLU A 114 -114.29 -10.68 80.01
C GLU A 114 -113.76 -9.55 80.91
N THR A 115 -113.14 -9.90 82.04
CA THR A 115 -112.35 -8.99 82.89
C THR A 115 -110.91 -8.92 82.38
N SER A 116 -110.34 -7.71 82.34
CA SER A 116 -108.99 -7.39 81.85
C SER A 116 -107.88 -8.28 82.47
N ILE A 117 -106.93 -8.72 81.65
CA ILE A 117 -105.74 -9.47 82.08
C ILE A 117 -104.80 -8.54 82.89
N PRO A 118 -104.42 -8.87 84.14
CA PRO A 118 -103.46 -8.10 84.91
C PRO A 118 -102.02 -8.48 84.53
N GLY A 119 -101.17 -7.51 84.16
CA GLY A 119 -99.71 -7.71 84.10
C GLY A 119 -98.95 -7.10 82.91
N PHE A 120 -99.63 -6.62 81.87
CA PHE A 120 -99.00 -5.87 80.77
C PHE A 120 -99.31 -4.39 80.96
N THR A 121 -98.31 -3.58 81.29
CA THR A 121 -98.51 -2.16 81.55
C THR A 121 -98.29 -1.35 80.27
N SER A 122 -98.83 -0.13 80.22
CA SER A 122 -98.56 0.81 79.13
C SER A 122 -97.07 1.16 79.01
N GLU A 123 -96.31 1.07 80.11
CA GLU A 123 -94.86 1.32 80.12
C GLU A 123 -94.09 0.23 79.36
N ASP A 124 -94.48 -1.04 79.51
CA ASP A 124 -93.84 -2.17 78.80
C ASP A 124 -94.03 -2.06 77.27
N ALA A 125 -95.23 -1.63 76.85
CA ALA A 125 -95.53 -1.37 75.44
C ALA A 125 -94.69 -0.21 74.86
N LEU A 126 -94.51 0.86 75.64
CA LEU A 126 -93.70 2.02 75.25
C LEU A 126 -92.20 1.67 75.16
N GLN A 127 -91.67 0.88 76.10
CA GLN A 127 -90.28 0.44 76.07
C GLN A 127 -89.99 -0.49 74.89
N PHE A 128 -90.89 -1.42 74.58
CA PHE A 128 -90.78 -2.24 73.37
C PHE A 128 -90.81 -1.38 72.11
N GLY A 129 -91.70 -0.38 72.04
CA GLY A 129 -91.75 0.61 70.95
C GLY A 129 -90.40 1.31 70.73
N LYS A 130 -89.78 1.82 71.81
CA LYS A 130 -88.45 2.47 71.75
C LYS A 130 -87.34 1.54 71.24
N ILE A 131 -87.31 0.28 71.69
CA ILE A 131 -86.31 -0.70 71.24
C ILE A 131 -86.49 -1.01 69.75
N VAL A 132 -87.75 -1.19 69.31
CA VAL A 132 -88.06 -1.41 67.90
C VAL A 132 -87.64 -0.21 67.04
N GLU A 133 -87.91 1.01 67.50
CA GLU A 133 -87.52 2.25 66.82
C GLU A 133 -85.99 2.39 66.71
N GLU A 134 -85.25 2.11 67.79
CA GLU A 134 -83.79 2.11 67.78
C GLU A 134 -83.22 1.10 66.77
N HIS A 135 -83.78 -0.11 66.73
CA HIS A 135 -83.38 -1.14 65.77
C HIS A 135 -83.73 -0.76 64.32
N LEU A 136 -84.90 -0.17 64.08
CA LEU A 136 -85.28 0.33 62.76
C LEU A 136 -84.34 1.42 62.29
N ASN A 137 -83.94 2.35 63.17
CA ASN A 137 -83.00 3.41 62.83
C ASN A 137 -81.60 2.87 62.52
N ARG A 138 -81.11 1.86 63.26
CA ARG A 138 -79.84 1.17 62.93
C ARG A 138 -79.89 0.45 61.58
N ILE A 139 -81.00 -0.24 61.28
CA ILE A 139 -81.18 -0.92 59.99
C ILE A 139 -81.21 0.10 58.85
N ARG A 140 -81.93 1.22 59.01
CA ARG A 140 -81.95 2.31 58.01
C ARG A 140 -80.55 2.87 57.77
N ALA A 141 -79.80 3.17 58.84
CA ALA A 141 -78.43 3.65 58.73
C ALA A 141 -77.50 2.64 58.03
N SER A 142 -77.61 1.36 58.38
CA SER A 142 -76.83 0.30 57.72
C SER A 142 -77.23 0.10 56.26
N SER A 143 -78.51 0.24 55.90
CA SER A 143 -78.96 0.18 54.51
C SER A 143 -78.33 1.32 53.70
N SER A 144 -78.36 2.54 54.25
CA SER A 144 -77.75 3.71 53.61
C SER A 144 -76.25 3.55 53.39
N ASP A 145 -75.50 3.04 54.37
CA ASP A 145 -74.05 2.78 54.23
C ASP A 145 -73.74 1.69 53.20
N VAL A 146 -74.59 0.66 53.10
CA VAL A 146 -74.47 -0.38 52.06
C VAL A 146 -74.77 0.19 50.67
N ASP A 147 -75.78 1.05 50.55
CA ASP A 147 -76.14 1.69 49.28
C ASP A 147 -75.01 2.61 48.80
N GLU A 148 -74.41 3.40 49.69
CA GLU A 148 -73.25 4.25 49.39
C GLU A 148 -72.05 3.42 48.92
N LYS A 149 -71.69 2.35 49.63
CA LYS A 149 -70.61 1.43 49.22
C LYS A 149 -70.89 0.74 47.90
N LEU A 150 -72.16 0.45 47.61
CA LEU A 150 -72.57 -0.18 46.35
C LEU A 150 -72.46 0.80 45.19
N GLU A 151 -72.74 2.08 45.42
CA GLU A 151 -72.53 3.16 44.45
C GLU A 151 -71.03 3.39 44.18
N ASP A 152 -70.20 3.43 45.22
CA ASP A 152 -68.74 3.51 45.10
C ASP A 152 -68.17 2.32 44.32
N LEU A 153 -68.62 1.11 44.62
CA LEU A 153 -68.15 -0.10 43.94
C LEU A 153 -68.56 -0.12 42.47
N LYS A 154 -69.76 0.38 42.14
CA LYS A 154 -70.19 0.58 40.75
C LYS A 154 -69.30 1.59 40.04
N SER A 155 -69.05 2.74 40.66
CA SER A 155 -68.18 3.78 40.10
C SER A 155 -66.76 3.26 39.84
N LEU A 156 -66.20 2.49 40.78
CA LEU A 156 -64.89 1.85 40.62
C LEU A 156 -64.90 0.83 39.47
N THR A 157 -65.96 0.03 39.36
CA THR A 157 -66.12 -0.96 38.28
C THR A 157 -66.20 -0.29 36.91
N ASP A 158 -66.97 0.80 36.80
CA ASP A 158 -67.09 1.57 35.56
C ASP A 158 -65.75 2.21 35.17
N SER A 159 -65.04 2.78 36.14
CA SER A 159 -63.69 3.34 35.93
C SER A 159 -62.69 2.28 35.47
N MET A 160 -62.65 1.12 36.12
CA MET A 160 -61.75 0.02 35.73
C MET A 160 -62.11 -0.55 34.35
N THR A 161 -63.39 -0.57 34.00
CA THR A 161 -63.84 -1.03 32.68
C THR A 161 -63.39 -0.06 31.59
N ALA A 162 -63.55 1.25 31.81
CA ALA A 162 -63.08 2.29 30.90
C ALA A 162 -61.54 2.26 30.73
N GLU A 163 -60.79 2.05 31.81
CA GLU A 163 -59.34 1.90 31.76
C GLU A 163 -58.93 0.65 30.97
N ALA A 164 -59.61 -0.49 31.19
CA ALA A 164 -59.35 -1.72 30.45
C ALA A 164 -59.63 -1.57 28.93
N GLU A 165 -60.67 -0.84 28.56
CA GLU A 165 -60.95 -0.51 27.16
C GLU A 165 -59.88 0.40 26.55
N SER A 166 -59.44 1.42 27.29
CA SER A 166 -58.34 2.30 26.88
C SER A 166 -57.04 1.51 26.65
N LEU A 167 -56.66 0.63 27.58
CA LEU A 167 -55.48 -0.23 27.44
C LEU A 167 -55.59 -1.18 26.25
N ARG A 168 -56.78 -1.74 25.99
CA ARG A 168 -57.01 -2.57 24.80
C ARG A 168 -56.80 -1.77 23.50
N GLN A 169 -57.29 -0.53 23.43
CA GLN A 169 -57.09 0.33 22.26
C GLN A 169 -55.61 0.68 22.05
N GLN A 170 -54.88 0.98 23.14
CA GLN A 170 -53.43 1.20 23.06
C GLN A 170 -52.69 -0.05 22.56
N LEU A 171 -53.05 -1.24 23.02
CA LEU A 171 -52.45 -2.49 22.58
C LEU A 171 -52.69 -2.77 21.10
N ILE A 172 -53.91 -2.51 20.60
CA ILE A 172 -54.23 -2.61 19.17
C ILE A 172 -53.39 -1.61 18.37
N SER A 173 -53.25 -0.37 18.83
CA SER A 173 -52.42 0.64 18.18
C SER A 173 -50.94 0.26 18.11
N VAL A 174 -50.39 -0.28 19.21
CA VAL A 174 -49.00 -0.75 19.25
C VAL A 174 -48.78 -1.92 18.30
N LYS A 175 -49.71 -2.90 18.25
CA LYS A 175 -49.64 -4.00 17.28
C LYS A 175 -49.65 -3.51 15.84
N GLY A 176 -50.57 -2.60 15.49
CA GLY A 176 -50.61 -2.04 14.14
C GLY A 176 -49.33 -1.29 13.75
N LYS A 177 -48.73 -0.55 14.70
CA LYS A 177 -47.42 0.09 14.48
C LYS A 177 -46.29 -0.92 14.30
N GLN A 178 -46.32 -2.05 15.01
CA GLN A 178 -45.35 -3.12 14.86
C GLN A 178 -45.45 -3.76 13.47
N GLU A 179 -46.66 -4.13 13.04
CA GLU A 179 -46.91 -4.71 11.71
C GLU A 179 -46.45 -3.76 10.60
N GLN A 180 -46.77 -2.46 10.71
CA GLN A 180 -46.31 -1.44 9.77
C GLN A 180 -44.78 -1.29 9.80
N PHE A 181 -44.15 -1.38 10.97
CA PHE A 181 -42.69 -1.32 11.09
C PHE A 181 -42.03 -2.51 10.40
N GLU A 182 -42.54 -3.73 10.62
CA GLU A 182 -42.03 -4.94 9.97
C GLU A 182 -42.13 -4.82 8.44
N GLU A 183 -43.30 -4.44 7.90
CA GLU A 183 -43.48 -4.26 6.45
C GLU A 183 -42.55 -3.19 5.87
N THR A 184 -42.45 -2.04 6.53
CA THR A 184 -41.59 -0.94 6.04
C THR A 184 -40.10 -1.24 6.20
N PHE A 185 -39.72 -2.04 7.19
CA PHE A 185 -38.34 -2.47 7.39
C PHE A 185 -37.92 -3.42 6.27
N ASP A 186 -38.73 -4.43 5.94
CA ASP A 186 -38.43 -5.38 4.88
C ASP A 186 -38.32 -4.68 3.52
N GLN A 187 -39.28 -3.82 3.18
CA GLN A 187 -39.23 -3.03 1.95
C GLN A 187 -37.99 -2.15 1.85
N LYS A 188 -37.60 -1.48 2.95
CA LYS A 188 -36.40 -0.63 2.98
C LYS A 188 -35.11 -1.43 2.92
N ALA A 189 -35.07 -2.60 3.57
CA ALA A 189 -33.92 -3.48 3.53
C ALA A 189 -33.69 -4.02 2.11
N GLU A 190 -34.75 -4.48 1.44
CA GLU A 190 -34.70 -4.94 0.06
C GLU A 190 -34.29 -3.82 -0.92
N ALA A 191 -34.88 -2.63 -0.77
CA ALA A 191 -34.52 -1.47 -1.58
C ALA A 191 -33.06 -1.04 -1.36
N ALA A 192 -32.57 -1.07 -0.13
CA ALA A 192 -31.18 -0.73 0.19
C ALA A 192 -30.19 -1.75 -0.40
N LEU A 193 -30.52 -3.05 -0.35
CA LEU A 193 -29.72 -4.10 -1.00
C LEU A 193 -29.68 -3.89 -2.51
N ALA A 194 -30.84 -3.71 -3.15
CA ALA A 194 -30.92 -3.48 -4.59
C ALA A 194 -30.15 -2.21 -5.03
N GLN A 195 -30.24 -1.13 -4.24
CA GLN A 195 -29.50 0.10 -4.50
C GLN A 195 -27.99 -0.10 -4.33
N SER A 196 -27.56 -0.83 -3.29
CA SER A 196 -26.16 -1.16 -3.08
C SER A 196 -25.59 -2.03 -4.21
N GLU A 197 -26.35 -3.02 -4.67
CA GLU A 197 -25.95 -3.88 -5.80
C GLU A 197 -25.85 -3.08 -7.11
N ALA A 198 -26.83 -2.20 -7.37
CA ALA A 198 -26.80 -1.33 -8.55
C ALA A 198 -25.57 -0.41 -8.52
N ALA A 199 -25.30 0.24 -7.38
CA ALA A 199 -24.13 1.11 -7.22
C ALA A 199 -22.80 0.34 -7.37
N ALA A 200 -22.71 -0.87 -6.82
CA ALA A 200 -21.53 -1.72 -6.97
C ALA A 200 -21.30 -2.13 -8.44
N ASN A 201 -22.37 -2.48 -9.16
CA ASN A 201 -22.29 -2.80 -10.59
C ASN A 201 -21.89 -1.59 -11.43
N GLU A 202 -22.46 -0.41 -11.15
CA GLU A 202 -22.09 0.83 -11.85
C GLU A 202 -20.61 1.17 -11.65
N GLN A 203 -20.11 1.07 -10.41
CA GLN A 203 -18.68 1.27 -10.11
C GLN A 203 -17.80 0.25 -10.82
N ARG A 204 -18.22 -1.02 -10.89
CA ARG A 204 -17.48 -2.08 -11.57
C ARG A 204 -17.37 -1.83 -13.06
N GLU A 205 -18.45 -1.42 -13.71
CA GLU A 205 -18.44 -1.09 -15.14
C GLU A 205 -17.63 0.17 -15.42
N ALA A 206 -17.78 1.21 -14.60
CA ALA A 206 -16.97 2.43 -14.71
C ALA A 206 -15.46 2.12 -14.57
N PHE A 207 -15.10 1.29 -13.58
CA PHE A 207 -13.72 0.84 -13.40
C PHE A 207 -13.21 0.04 -14.61
N LYS A 208 -14.03 -0.86 -15.15
CA LYS A 208 -13.67 -1.66 -16.33
C LYS A 208 -13.36 -0.77 -17.53
N VAL A 209 -14.22 0.22 -17.82
CA VAL A 209 -14.01 1.18 -18.92
C VAL A 209 -12.74 2.00 -18.69
N LEU A 210 -12.51 2.52 -17.48
CA LEU A 210 -11.29 3.25 -17.15
C LEU A 210 -10.05 2.37 -17.32
N PHE A 211 -10.09 1.13 -16.84
CA PHE A 211 -8.99 0.18 -16.93
C PHE A 211 -8.66 -0.18 -18.39
N GLU A 212 -9.67 -0.41 -19.22
CA GLU A 212 -9.50 -0.70 -20.65
C GLU A 212 -8.87 0.49 -21.39
N ASN A 213 -9.34 1.71 -21.14
CA ASN A 213 -8.81 2.93 -21.76
C ASN A 213 -7.35 3.21 -21.33
N GLU A 214 -7.07 3.12 -20.04
CA GLU A 214 -5.72 3.31 -19.49
C GLU A 214 -4.76 2.23 -19.98
N SER A 215 -5.21 0.99 -20.07
CA SER A 215 -4.39 -0.11 -20.59
C SER A 215 -4.11 0.07 -22.09
N GLY A 216 -5.08 0.51 -22.88
CA GLY A 216 -4.89 0.87 -24.28
C GLY A 216 -3.90 2.02 -24.46
N THR A 217 -4.03 3.07 -23.65
CA THR A 217 -3.12 4.22 -23.67
C THR A 217 -1.68 3.83 -23.31
N ARG A 218 -1.50 3.03 -22.26
CA ARG A 218 -0.18 2.49 -21.88
C ARG A 218 0.42 1.60 -22.97
N ALA A 219 -0.38 0.74 -23.59
CA ALA A 219 0.07 -0.10 -24.68
C ALA A 219 0.57 0.74 -25.87
N ASN A 220 -0.19 1.78 -26.25
CA ASN A 220 0.21 2.70 -27.31
C ASN A 220 1.49 3.49 -26.96
N HIS A 221 1.62 3.97 -25.72
CA HIS A 221 2.83 4.66 -25.28
C HIS A 221 4.05 3.73 -25.28
N PHE A 222 3.88 2.50 -24.80
CA PHE A 222 4.94 1.50 -24.80
C PHE A 222 5.37 1.14 -26.23
N GLN A 223 4.42 0.96 -27.15
CA GLN A 223 4.72 0.73 -28.55
C GLN A 223 5.46 1.92 -29.17
N SER A 224 5.00 3.15 -28.92
CA SER A 224 5.68 4.35 -29.41
C SER A 224 7.11 4.50 -28.86
N GLU A 225 7.37 4.08 -27.62
CA GLU A 225 8.73 4.06 -27.05
C GLU A 225 9.60 2.98 -27.67
N ILE A 226 9.05 1.78 -27.92
CA ILE A 226 9.76 0.73 -28.68
C ILE A 226 10.14 1.24 -30.07
N ASP A 227 9.21 1.85 -30.79
CA ASP A 227 9.44 2.36 -32.13
C ASP A 227 10.53 3.46 -32.11
N ARG A 228 10.48 4.36 -31.12
CA ARG A 228 11.50 5.41 -30.93
C ARG A 228 12.89 4.83 -30.63
N ILE A 229 12.97 3.85 -29.74
CA ILE A 229 14.24 3.19 -29.39
C ILE A 229 14.81 2.43 -30.60
N THR A 230 13.95 1.74 -31.35
CA THR A 230 14.33 0.98 -32.55
C THR A 230 14.89 1.93 -33.61
N GLN A 231 14.20 3.03 -33.87
CA GLN A 231 14.65 4.04 -34.84
C GLN A 231 15.97 4.70 -34.39
N ALA A 232 16.12 5.03 -33.10
CA ALA A 232 17.35 5.59 -32.57
C ALA A 232 18.54 4.62 -32.71
N HIS A 233 18.31 3.32 -32.51
CA HIS A 233 19.33 2.28 -32.72
C HIS A 233 19.68 2.07 -34.19
N GLU A 234 18.70 2.09 -35.10
CA GLU A 234 18.96 2.04 -36.54
C GLU A 234 19.81 3.22 -37.00
N ASP A 235 19.46 4.45 -36.56
CA ASP A 235 20.23 5.65 -36.84
C ASP A 235 21.67 5.57 -36.29
N GLU A 236 21.86 4.99 -35.10
CA GLU A 236 23.17 4.81 -34.48
C GLU A 236 24.00 3.74 -35.21
N LEU A 237 23.38 2.63 -35.60
CA LEU A 237 24.01 1.58 -36.41
C LEU A 237 24.45 2.11 -37.78
N GLU A 238 23.64 2.94 -38.42
CA GLU A 238 24.01 3.58 -39.68
C GLU A 238 25.23 4.49 -39.51
N LYS A 239 25.23 5.35 -38.46
CA LYS A 239 26.38 6.20 -38.12
C LYS A 239 27.64 5.38 -37.80
N LEU A 240 27.50 4.27 -37.09
CA LEU A 240 28.62 3.41 -36.70
C LEU A 240 29.17 2.63 -37.90
N SER A 241 28.29 2.16 -38.80
CA SER A 241 28.65 1.56 -40.08
C SER A 241 29.43 2.56 -40.95
N GLU A 242 28.98 3.81 -41.03
CA GLU A 242 29.66 4.85 -41.80
C GLU A 242 31.04 5.20 -41.19
N LYS A 243 31.13 5.35 -39.86
CA LYS A 243 32.42 5.52 -39.18
C LYS A 243 33.37 4.34 -39.41
N ASN A 244 32.86 3.11 -39.37
CA ASN A 244 33.66 1.92 -39.63
C ASN A 244 34.18 1.90 -41.07
N LYS A 245 33.35 2.23 -42.07
CA LYS A 245 33.81 2.38 -43.46
C LYS A 245 34.94 3.40 -43.57
N GLN A 246 34.81 4.55 -42.92
CA GLN A 246 35.85 5.58 -42.88
C GLN A 246 37.14 5.05 -42.21
N HIS A 247 37.03 4.32 -41.10
CA HIS A 247 38.18 3.69 -40.44
C HIS A 247 38.84 2.62 -41.32
N PHE A 248 38.08 1.78 -42.03
CA PHE A 248 38.63 0.80 -42.97
C PHE A 248 39.36 1.47 -44.13
N GLN A 249 38.80 2.56 -44.68
CA GLN A 249 39.48 3.34 -45.72
C GLN A 249 40.79 3.93 -45.19
N PHE A 250 40.78 4.51 -43.99
CA PHE A 250 41.98 5.03 -43.34
C PHE A 250 43.03 3.94 -43.10
N LEU A 251 42.63 2.78 -42.57
CA LEU A 251 43.54 1.64 -42.35
C LEU A 251 44.12 1.09 -43.66
N ALA A 252 43.32 1.01 -44.72
CA ALA A 252 43.79 0.60 -46.03
C ALA A 252 44.83 1.58 -46.60
N GLU A 253 44.63 2.88 -46.41
CA GLU A 253 45.61 3.90 -46.80
C GLU A 253 46.91 3.77 -45.99
N GLN A 254 46.81 3.54 -44.67
CA GLN A 254 47.97 3.34 -43.81
C GLN A 254 48.73 2.07 -44.14
N LYS A 255 48.04 0.95 -44.43
CA LYS A 255 48.66 -0.29 -44.89
C LYS A 255 49.47 -0.06 -46.16
N LYS A 256 48.92 0.66 -47.14
CA LYS A 256 49.63 1.01 -48.39
C LYS A 256 50.88 1.87 -48.13
N ARG A 257 50.83 2.77 -47.15
CA ARG A 257 52.00 3.57 -46.73
C ARG A 257 53.08 2.69 -46.10
N VAL A 258 52.70 1.75 -45.24
CA VAL A 258 53.65 0.81 -44.61
C VAL A 258 54.27 -0.13 -45.65
N GLU A 259 53.49 -0.69 -46.57
CA GLU A 259 53.99 -1.55 -47.66
C GLU A 259 55.02 -0.82 -48.54
N ASN A 260 54.78 0.46 -48.86
CA ASN A 260 55.73 1.28 -49.61
C ASN A 260 57.03 1.55 -48.85
N VAL A 261 56.99 1.64 -47.51
CA VAL A 261 58.17 1.86 -46.67
C VAL A 261 58.96 0.57 -46.46
N VAL A 262 58.27 -0.55 -46.21
CA VAL A 262 58.90 -1.86 -46.01
C VAL A 262 59.54 -2.38 -47.31
N GLY A 263 58.87 -2.20 -48.45
CA GLY A 263 59.46 -2.53 -49.76
C GLY A 263 60.70 -1.71 -50.13
N LEU A 264 60.89 -0.53 -49.53
CA LEU A 264 62.11 0.27 -49.67
C LEU A 264 63.24 -0.20 -48.73
N ILE A 265 62.91 -0.79 -47.57
CA ILE A 265 63.88 -1.18 -46.54
C ILE A 265 64.45 -2.58 -46.80
N GLU A 266 63.69 -3.49 -47.42
CA GLU A 266 64.10 -4.89 -47.60
C GLU A 266 65.22 -5.08 -48.65
N ASN A 267 65.34 -4.19 -49.65
CA ASN A 267 66.34 -4.31 -50.72
C ASN A 267 67.67 -3.59 -50.43
N ASP A 268 67.66 -2.46 -49.72
CA ASP A 268 68.87 -1.64 -49.46
C ASP A 268 69.49 -1.86 -48.07
N GLY A 269 68.74 -2.40 -47.10
CA GLY A 269 69.16 -2.47 -45.69
C GLY A 269 70.20 -3.57 -45.37
N LEU A 270 70.12 -4.73 -46.01
CA LEU A 270 70.88 -5.92 -45.61
C LEU A 270 72.27 -6.04 -46.27
N THR A 271 72.46 -5.49 -47.48
CA THR A 271 73.74 -5.58 -48.22
C THR A 271 74.43 -4.23 -48.39
N GLY A 272 73.72 -3.10 -48.24
CA GLY A 272 74.24 -1.75 -48.47
C GLY A 272 75.37 -1.35 -47.51
N ASN A 273 75.30 -1.73 -46.24
CA ASN A 273 76.34 -1.40 -45.26
C ASN A 273 77.66 -2.13 -45.55
N PHE A 274 77.61 -3.42 -45.87
CA PHE A 274 78.81 -4.19 -46.22
C PHE A 274 79.45 -3.69 -47.52
N GLN A 275 78.64 -3.33 -48.51
CA GLN A 275 79.13 -2.74 -49.76
C GLN A 275 79.82 -1.39 -49.53
N ARG A 276 79.22 -0.53 -48.69
CA ARG A 276 79.78 0.79 -48.39
C ARG A 276 81.10 0.67 -47.63
N THR A 277 81.14 -0.11 -46.55
CA THR A 277 82.36 -0.34 -45.78
C THR A 277 83.45 -1.00 -46.64
N ALA A 278 83.12 -1.97 -47.50
CA ALA A 278 84.10 -2.57 -48.40
C ALA A 278 84.72 -1.55 -49.39
N LYS A 279 83.91 -0.63 -49.95
CA LYS A 279 84.38 0.43 -50.86
C LYS A 279 85.24 1.45 -50.14
N GLU A 280 84.81 1.93 -48.97
CA GLU A 280 85.57 2.91 -48.17
C GLU A 280 86.96 2.36 -47.80
N GLU A 281 87.02 1.14 -47.28
CA GLU A 281 88.27 0.45 -46.91
C GLU A 281 89.18 0.22 -48.14
N ARG A 282 88.61 -0.12 -49.30
CA ARG A 282 89.39 -0.26 -50.55
C ARG A 282 90.00 1.06 -51.00
N THR A 283 89.26 2.17 -50.87
CA THR A 283 89.78 3.49 -51.22
C THR A 283 90.85 3.96 -50.23
N ALA A 284 90.72 3.64 -48.94
CA ALA A 284 91.74 3.91 -47.93
C ALA A 284 93.03 3.12 -48.22
N ALA A 285 92.91 1.82 -48.51
CA ALA A 285 94.02 0.97 -48.92
C ALA A 285 94.75 1.51 -50.17
N ASN A 286 94.00 1.92 -51.19
CA ASN A 286 94.60 2.47 -52.41
C ASN A 286 95.31 3.81 -52.15
N ARG A 287 94.76 4.68 -51.30
CA ARG A 287 95.42 5.92 -50.88
C ARG A 287 96.74 5.65 -50.16
N LEU A 288 96.75 4.70 -49.24
CA LEU A 288 97.96 4.29 -48.51
C LEU A 288 98.99 3.62 -49.44
N ARG A 289 98.55 2.80 -50.41
CA ARG A 289 99.43 2.24 -51.45
C ARG A 289 100.09 3.32 -52.30
N TRP A 290 99.33 4.33 -52.73
CA TRP A 290 99.88 5.47 -53.45
C TRP A 290 100.87 6.26 -52.60
N GLY A 291 100.60 6.45 -51.31
CA GLY A 291 101.55 7.06 -50.37
C GLY A 291 102.86 6.26 -50.22
N ALA A 292 102.76 4.93 -50.11
CA ALA A 292 103.92 4.05 -50.06
C ALA A 292 104.71 4.10 -51.38
N ILE A 293 104.06 4.02 -52.54
CA ILE A 293 104.69 4.13 -53.86
C ILE A 293 105.40 5.48 -53.99
N LEU A 294 104.75 6.58 -53.60
CA LEU A 294 105.36 7.92 -53.63
C LEU A 294 106.64 7.96 -52.78
N SER A 295 106.61 7.39 -51.58
CA SER A 295 107.80 7.35 -50.72
C SER A 295 108.96 6.55 -51.33
N TYR A 296 108.68 5.43 -52.02
CA TYR A 296 109.70 4.68 -52.77
C TYR A 296 110.21 5.46 -53.98
N VAL A 297 109.33 6.16 -54.71
CA VAL A 297 109.72 6.99 -55.86
C VAL A 297 110.57 8.18 -55.42
N VAL A 298 110.26 8.83 -54.29
CA VAL A 298 111.09 9.90 -53.72
C VAL A 298 112.44 9.36 -53.27
N MET A 299 112.48 8.19 -52.62
CA MET A 299 113.72 7.53 -52.23
C MET A 299 114.61 7.25 -53.45
N VAL A 300 114.06 6.64 -54.51
CA VAL A 300 114.80 6.37 -55.76
C VAL A 300 115.14 7.67 -56.49
N GLY A 301 114.26 8.67 -56.47
CA GLY A 301 114.46 9.98 -57.07
C GLY A 301 115.60 10.75 -56.41
N ILE A 302 115.76 10.70 -55.09
CA ILE A 302 116.92 11.29 -54.39
C ILE A 302 118.21 10.57 -54.80
N ILE A 303 118.17 9.25 -54.95
CA ILE A 303 119.32 8.45 -55.40
C ILE A 303 119.69 8.78 -56.85
N LEU A 304 118.71 8.91 -57.75
CA LEU A 304 118.92 9.19 -59.18
C LEU A 304 119.26 10.65 -59.45
N TRP A 305 118.57 11.61 -58.83
CA TRP A 305 118.83 13.05 -58.98
C TRP A 305 120.26 13.38 -58.58
N THR A 306 120.75 12.79 -57.50
CA THR A 306 122.15 12.97 -57.06
C THR A 306 123.17 12.13 -57.84
N ALA A 307 122.73 11.14 -58.62
CA ALA A 307 123.57 10.40 -59.55
C ALA A 307 123.65 11.06 -60.95
N PHE A 308 122.67 11.89 -61.29
CA PHE A 308 122.50 12.48 -62.63
C PHE A 308 122.69 14.00 -62.68
N ASP A 309 123.42 14.56 -61.71
CA ASP A 309 124.05 15.90 -61.79
C ASP A 309 125.49 15.76 -62.35
N VAL A 310 125.54 15.32 -63.61
CA VAL A 310 126.61 15.64 -64.56
C VAL A 310 125.92 16.04 -65.85
N THR A 311 125.59 17.33 -65.95
CA THR A 311 125.82 18.16 -67.15
C THR A 311 125.85 17.40 -68.49
N SER A 312 124.72 16.87 -68.98
CA SER A 312 124.78 16.30 -70.34
C SER A 312 123.52 16.22 -71.17
N LEU A 313 122.35 16.85 -70.89
CA LEU A 313 121.27 16.70 -71.88
C LEU A 313 120.09 17.69 -71.97
N LEU A 314 120.10 18.90 -71.37
CA LEU A 314 119.07 19.91 -71.73
C LEU A 314 119.50 21.38 -71.54
N SER A 315 120.62 21.74 -72.18
CA SER A 315 121.16 23.09 -72.51
C SER A 315 120.12 24.02 -73.21
N PRO A 316 120.26 25.37 -73.38
CA PRO A 316 121.41 26.28 -73.20
C PRO A 316 121.14 27.67 -72.52
N ALA A 317 122.25 28.41 -72.35
CA ALA A 317 122.40 29.88 -72.36
C ALA A 317 122.08 30.71 -71.09
N VAL A 318 123.11 31.02 -70.28
CA VAL A 318 123.86 32.32 -70.18
C VAL A 318 125.24 31.98 -69.56
N GLY A 319 126.37 31.94 -70.30
CA GLY A 319 127.42 32.99 -70.40
C GLY A 319 128.05 33.35 -69.04
N GLU A 320 129.33 33.17 -68.68
CA GLU A 320 130.62 33.08 -69.38
C GLU A 320 131.67 32.30 -68.52
N GLU A 321 132.60 31.67 -69.23
CA GLU A 321 134.00 31.23 -68.92
C GLU A 321 134.43 30.72 -67.52
N MET A 322 134.74 29.41 -67.44
CA MET A 322 136.13 28.94 -67.35
C MET A 322 136.20 27.40 -67.32
N ASP A 323 136.72 26.83 -68.40
CA ASP A 323 137.86 25.92 -68.42
C ASP A 323 138.15 25.08 -67.14
N LYS A 324 137.79 23.78 -67.16
CA LYS A 324 138.72 22.66 -66.94
C LYS A 324 138.02 21.30 -66.94
N ALA A 325 138.48 20.47 -67.87
CA ALA A 325 138.39 19.02 -67.80
C ALA A 325 139.06 18.48 -66.52
N ALA A 326 138.67 17.24 -66.18
CA ALA A 326 139.23 16.36 -65.15
C ALA A 326 138.66 16.51 -63.74
N SER A 327 137.76 15.59 -63.37
CA SER A 327 138.04 14.62 -62.31
C SER A 327 136.85 13.68 -62.11
N VAL A 328 136.81 12.62 -62.92
CA VAL A 328 136.31 11.34 -62.44
C VAL A 328 137.22 10.95 -61.29
N SER A 329 136.79 11.20 -60.05
CA SER A 329 137.11 10.42 -58.85
C SER A 329 137.00 11.30 -57.60
N LYS A 330 135.94 11.09 -56.82
CA LYS A 330 136.00 10.67 -55.42
C LYS A 330 134.57 10.44 -54.98
N VAL A 331 134.23 9.17 -54.81
CA VAL A 331 133.01 8.81 -54.10
C VAL A 331 133.22 9.26 -52.65
N ASP A 332 132.57 10.35 -52.24
CA ASP A 332 132.54 10.73 -50.83
C ASP A 332 131.74 9.66 -50.08
N TYR A 333 132.46 8.72 -49.46
CA TYR A 333 131.87 7.63 -48.68
C TYR A 333 130.95 8.18 -47.58
N PHE A 334 131.26 9.37 -47.03
CA PHE A 334 130.40 10.05 -46.07
C PHE A 334 129.07 10.50 -46.70
N LEU A 335 129.11 11.04 -47.92
CA LEU A 335 127.91 11.47 -48.65
C LEU A 335 127.06 10.28 -49.10
N LEU A 336 127.68 9.18 -49.53
CA LEU A 336 126.97 7.92 -49.78
C LEU A 336 126.36 7.32 -48.51
N PHE A 337 127.07 7.35 -47.38
CA PHE A 337 126.57 6.83 -46.12
C PHE A 337 125.39 7.67 -45.60
N ALA A 338 125.47 9.00 -45.67
CA ALA A 338 124.35 9.90 -45.35
C ALA A 338 123.13 9.66 -46.26
N ARG A 339 123.34 9.34 -47.55
CA ARG A 339 122.28 8.97 -48.50
C ARG A 339 121.64 7.63 -48.16
N LEU A 340 122.44 6.61 -47.83
CA LEU A 340 121.94 5.30 -47.41
C LEU A 340 121.12 5.43 -46.12
N PHE A 341 121.60 6.24 -45.17
CA PHE A 341 120.89 6.54 -43.93
C PHE A 341 119.56 7.29 -44.18
N THR A 342 119.54 8.25 -45.10
CA THR A 342 118.32 9.00 -45.47
C THR A 342 117.30 8.09 -46.17
N ALA A 343 117.75 7.20 -47.07
CA ALA A 343 116.90 6.18 -47.69
C ALA A 343 116.33 5.20 -46.64
N PHE A 344 117.13 4.83 -45.63
CA PHE A 344 116.67 4.00 -44.51
C PHE A 344 115.59 4.69 -43.67
N ILE A 345 115.72 5.99 -43.40
CA ILE A 345 114.70 6.76 -42.67
C ILE A 345 113.37 6.78 -43.46
N LEU A 346 113.43 6.89 -44.78
CA LEU A 346 112.24 6.89 -45.66
C LEU A 346 111.64 5.49 -45.86
N LEU A 347 112.41 4.42 -45.66
CA LEU A 347 111.94 3.03 -45.76
C LEU A 347 110.91 2.69 -44.67
N ILE A 348 111.10 3.23 -43.46
CA ILE A 348 110.23 2.95 -42.30
C ILE A 348 108.78 3.40 -42.56
N PRO A 349 108.48 4.67 -42.92
CA PRO A 349 107.13 5.08 -43.23
C PRO A 349 106.58 4.39 -44.49
N ALA A 350 107.41 4.13 -45.50
CA ALA A 350 107.01 3.41 -46.71
C ALA A 350 106.47 2.01 -46.40
N ARG A 351 107.19 1.25 -45.58
CA ARG A 351 106.83 -0.11 -45.18
C ARG A 351 105.60 -0.13 -44.27
N TYR A 352 105.50 0.84 -43.35
CA TYR A 352 104.32 0.98 -42.50
C TYR A 352 103.06 1.26 -43.33
N LEU A 353 103.11 2.22 -44.25
CA LEU A 353 101.98 2.54 -45.14
C LEU A 353 101.56 1.35 -46.01
N ALA A 354 102.52 0.57 -46.52
CA ALA A 354 102.24 -0.64 -47.30
C ALA A 354 101.60 -1.76 -46.47
N SER A 355 102.08 -1.97 -45.24
CA SER A 355 101.50 -2.94 -44.31
C SER A 355 100.08 -2.56 -43.94
N GLU A 356 99.85 -1.29 -43.60
CA GLU A 356 98.53 -0.79 -43.20
C GLU A 356 97.54 -0.84 -44.37
N ALA A 357 97.98 -0.50 -45.59
CA ALA A 357 97.18 -0.67 -46.79
C ALA A 357 96.74 -2.12 -47.03
N SER A 358 97.58 -3.09 -46.66
CA SER A 358 97.29 -4.51 -46.83
C SER A 358 96.21 -4.98 -45.85
N LYS A 359 96.22 -4.45 -44.62
CA LYS A 359 95.15 -4.69 -43.64
C LYS A 359 93.80 -4.16 -44.14
N HIS A 360 93.75 -2.92 -44.61
CA HIS A 360 92.52 -2.33 -45.17
C HIS A 360 92.00 -3.12 -46.38
N MET A 361 92.87 -3.67 -47.22
CA MET A 361 92.46 -4.52 -48.33
C MET A 361 91.90 -5.87 -47.87
N ALA A 362 92.48 -6.51 -46.85
CA ALA A 362 91.95 -7.73 -46.27
C ALA A 362 90.55 -7.52 -45.66
N VAL A 363 90.33 -6.39 -44.97
CA VAL A 363 89.02 -6.00 -44.43
C VAL A 363 88.02 -5.76 -45.56
N SER A 364 88.41 -5.05 -46.62
CA SER A 364 87.58 -4.80 -47.80
C SER A 364 87.15 -6.10 -48.50
N GLU A 365 88.09 -7.02 -48.76
CA GLU A 365 87.79 -8.30 -49.40
C GLU A 365 86.86 -9.17 -48.56
N ARG A 366 87.05 -9.19 -47.24
CA ARG A 366 86.16 -9.90 -46.32
C ARG A 366 84.74 -9.34 -46.38
N ASN A 367 84.59 -8.03 -46.30
CA ASN A 367 83.28 -7.38 -46.34
C ASN A 367 82.60 -7.55 -47.72
N ARG A 368 83.37 -7.56 -48.81
CA ARG A 368 82.86 -7.84 -50.15
C ARG A 368 82.41 -9.30 -50.32
N ARG A 369 83.11 -10.25 -49.70
CA ARG A 369 82.69 -11.65 -49.66
C ARG A 369 81.40 -11.80 -48.88
N PHE A 370 81.29 -11.17 -47.71
CA PHE A 370 80.03 -11.16 -46.95
C PHE A 370 78.88 -10.52 -47.71
N GLU A 371 79.10 -9.42 -48.43
CA GLU A 371 78.09 -8.81 -49.30
C GLU A 371 77.59 -9.80 -50.37
N LEU A 372 78.51 -10.52 -51.03
CA LEU A 372 78.18 -11.49 -52.07
C LEU A 372 77.49 -12.72 -51.49
N GLU A 373 77.95 -13.22 -50.34
CA GLU A 373 77.31 -14.33 -49.63
C GLU A 373 75.87 -13.93 -49.23
N LEU A 374 75.68 -12.77 -48.58
CA LEU A 374 74.35 -12.27 -48.21
C LEU A 374 73.43 -12.06 -49.43
N ALA A 375 73.95 -11.56 -50.54
CA ALA A 375 73.18 -11.36 -51.76
C ALA A 375 72.81 -12.68 -52.48
N THR A 376 73.58 -13.76 -52.28
CA THR A 376 73.39 -15.04 -52.98
C THR A 376 72.73 -16.13 -52.14
N ILE A 377 72.66 -15.92 -50.82
CA ILE A 377 72.04 -16.84 -49.86
C ILE A 377 70.60 -17.22 -50.27
N ASP A 378 69.78 -16.24 -50.67
CA ASP A 378 68.40 -16.52 -51.04
C ASP A 378 68.29 -17.36 -52.33
N ALA A 379 69.19 -17.15 -53.29
CA ALA A 379 69.27 -17.95 -54.50
C ALA A 379 69.72 -19.39 -54.21
N TYR A 380 70.58 -19.60 -53.19
CA TYR A 380 71.03 -20.93 -52.78
C TYR A 380 69.92 -21.73 -52.08
N PHE A 381 69.06 -21.04 -51.33
CA PHE A 381 67.97 -21.64 -50.57
C PHE A 381 66.69 -21.90 -51.38
N MET A 382 66.59 -21.41 -52.62
CA MET A 382 65.44 -21.61 -53.50
C MET A 382 65.16 -23.09 -53.87
N TYR A 383 66.18 -23.96 -53.86
CA TYR A 383 66.04 -25.36 -54.24
C TYR A 383 65.62 -26.31 -53.09
N LEU A 384 65.47 -25.78 -51.86
CA LEU A 384 65.10 -26.57 -50.68
C LEU A 384 63.58 -26.47 -50.37
N PRO A 385 62.95 -27.55 -49.83
CA PRO A 385 61.59 -27.52 -49.30
C PRO A 385 61.42 -26.45 -48.21
N GLU A 386 60.23 -25.88 -48.10
CA GLU A 386 59.98 -24.66 -47.30
C GLU A 386 60.32 -24.82 -45.80
N GLU A 387 60.08 -26.01 -45.24
CA GLU A 387 60.39 -26.34 -43.84
C GLU A 387 61.91 -26.44 -43.57
N GLU A 388 62.66 -27.07 -44.47
CA GLU A 388 64.12 -27.20 -44.35
C GLU A 388 64.82 -25.85 -44.60
N ARG A 389 64.25 -25.04 -45.50
CA ARG A 389 64.72 -23.69 -45.80
C ARG A 389 64.72 -22.79 -44.57
N ALA A 390 63.64 -22.82 -43.78
CA ALA A 390 63.52 -22.04 -42.56
C ALA A 390 64.54 -22.48 -41.49
N LYS A 391 64.73 -23.79 -41.34
CA LYS A 391 65.68 -24.38 -40.38
C LYS A 391 67.13 -24.05 -40.70
N GLU A 392 67.51 -24.13 -41.98
CA GLU A 392 68.88 -23.82 -42.42
C GLU A 392 69.15 -22.31 -42.43
N LYS A 393 68.16 -21.46 -42.74
CA LYS A 393 68.26 -20.00 -42.55
C LYS A 393 68.48 -19.62 -41.08
N ALA A 394 67.80 -20.29 -40.14
CA ALA A 394 67.99 -20.05 -38.71
C ALA A 394 69.41 -20.40 -38.23
N LYS A 395 69.93 -21.58 -38.62
CA LYS A 395 71.33 -21.96 -38.32
C LYS A 395 72.35 -21.02 -38.95
N PHE A 396 72.09 -20.57 -40.18
CA PHE A 396 72.96 -19.61 -40.86
C PHE A 396 72.98 -18.27 -40.13
N GLY A 397 71.81 -17.79 -39.69
CA GLY A 397 71.68 -16.58 -38.90
C GLY A 397 72.53 -16.61 -37.62
N GLU A 398 72.49 -17.72 -36.89
CA GLU A 398 73.24 -17.92 -35.64
C GLU A 398 74.77 -17.96 -35.85
N LYS A 399 75.24 -18.51 -36.97
CA LYS A 399 76.68 -18.59 -37.27
C LYS A 399 77.28 -17.25 -37.71
N TYR A 400 76.53 -16.43 -38.44
CA TYR A 400 77.07 -15.22 -39.08
C TYR A 400 76.72 -13.92 -38.34
N PHE A 401 75.59 -13.86 -37.64
CA PHE A 401 75.21 -12.69 -36.85
C PHE A 401 75.53 -12.93 -35.37
N GLY A 402 76.63 -12.32 -34.88
CA GLY A 402 77.00 -12.33 -33.45
C GLY A 402 78.46 -12.68 -33.11
N GLN A 403 79.31 -13.03 -34.08
CA GLN A 403 80.74 -13.38 -33.85
C GLN A 403 81.74 -12.27 -34.26
N ILE A 404 81.40 -11.00 -34.03
CA ILE A 404 82.34 -9.91 -34.22
C ILE A 404 83.09 -9.76 -32.90
N ASP A 405 84.28 -10.37 -32.75
CA ASP A 405 85.42 -9.82 -31.94
C ASP A 405 86.59 -10.79 -31.64
N ASN A 406 86.57 -12.08 -32.01
CA ASN A 406 87.60 -13.03 -31.53
C ASN A 406 88.57 -13.65 -32.56
N GLU A 407 88.73 -13.06 -33.74
CA GLU A 407 89.87 -13.38 -34.60
C GLU A 407 90.64 -12.11 -34.94
N GLN A 408 91.66 -11.82 -34.13
CA GLN A 408 92.70 -10.90 -34.53
C GLN A 408 93.36 -11.46 -35.78
N VAL A 409 93.24 -10.75 -36.90
CA VAL A 409 94.01 -11.06 -38.10
C VAL A 409 95.48 -10.81 -37.76
N VAL A 410 96.19 -11.87 -37.34
CA VAL A 410 97.64 -11.88 -37.21
C VAL A 410 98.20 -11.85 -38.63
N VAL A 411 98.32 -10.66 -39.20
CA VAL A 411 99.20 -10.44 -40.35
C VAL A 411 100.59 -10.24 -39.77
N ASP A 412 101.44 -11.25 -39.91
CA ASP A 412 102.84 -11.28 -39.47
C ASP A 412 103.69 -10.28 -40.28
N GLY A 413 103.51 -9.00 -39.98
CA GLY A 413 104.24 -7.87 -40.53
C GLY A 413 104.90 -7.03 -39.44
N SER A 414 105.07 -7.60 -38.24
CA SER A 414 105.69 -6.91 -37.12
C SER A 414 107.21 -6.81 -37.30
N ILE A 415 107.77 -5.69 -36.85
CA ILE A 415 109.13 -5.24 -37.15
C ILE A 415 110.16 -6.16 -36.47
N ASN A 416 110.73 -7.11 -37.19
CA ASN A 416 111.97 -7.78 -36.77
C ASN A 416 113.16 -6.88 -37.13
N ALA A 417 113.47 -5.93 -36.24
CA ALA A 417 114.72 -5.15 -36.26
C ALA A 417 115.99 -5.96 -36.62
N PRO A 418 116.16 -7.23 -36.21
CA PRO A 418 117.31 -8.04 -36.62
C PRO A 418 117.37 -8.39 -38.12
N GLU A 419 116.24 -8.49 -38.85
CA GLU A 419 116.26 -8.78 -40.30
C GLU A 419 116.67 -7.58 -41.14
N LEU A 420 116.26 -6.37 -40.72
CA LEU A 420 116.72 -5.12 -41.32
C LEU A 420 118.22 -4.90 -41.08
N LEU A 421 118.73 -5.24 -39.89
CA LEU A 421 120.16 -5.20 -39.60
C LEU A 421 120.95 -6.23 -40.42
N LYS A 422 120.40 -7.44 -40.65
CA LYS A 422 121.03 -8.47 -41.48
C LYS A 422 121.15 -8.05 -42.95
N SER A 423 120.10 -7.46 -43.53
CA SER A 423 120.16 -6.97 -44.91
C SER A 423 121.12 -5.78 -45.05
N LEU A 424 121.21 -4.92 -44.03
CA LEU A 424 122.15 -3.80 -43.96
C LEU A 424 123.60 -4.27 -43.86
N GLN A 425 123.89 -5.27 -43.02
CA GLN A 425 125.21 -5.91 -42.96
C GLN A 425 125.60 -6.56 -44.29
N ALA A 426 124.66 -7.23 -44.97
CA ALA A 426 124.93 -7.88 -46.25
C ALA A 426 125.31 -6.85 -47.33
N ILE A 427 124.55 -5.75 -47.44
CA ILE A 427 124.80 -4.70 -48.43
C ILE A 427 126.12 -3.95 -48.15
N VAL A 428 126.41 -3.65 -46.88
CA VAL A 428 127.68 -3.00 -46.50
C VAL A 428 128.89 -3.92 -46.73
N MET A 429 128.76 -5.22 -46.42
CA MET A 429 129.82 -6.22 -46.68
C MET A 429 130.06 -6.42 -48.18
N GLU A 430 129.02 -6.36 -49.00
CA GLU A 430 129.13 -6.46 -50.45
C GLU A 430 129.75 -5.21 -51.09
N ALA A 431 129.46 -4.03 -50.53
CA ALA A 431 130.11 -2.77 -50.93
C ALA A 431 131.60 -2.73 -50.52
N LEU A 432 131.98 -3.33 -49.39
CA LEU A 432 133.38 -3.38 -48.92
C LEU A 432 134.24 -4.42 -49.66
N LYS A 433 133.63 -5.48 -50.23
CA LYS A 433 134.35 -6.53 -51.00
C LYS A 433 134.75 -6.14 -52.42
N ARG A 434 134.29 -4.98 -52.92
CA ARG A 434 134.49 -4.54 -54.32
C ARG A 434 135.59 -3.47 -54.50
N ASN A 435 136.41 -3.22 -53.49
CA ASN A 435 137.65 -2.44 -53.59
C ASN A 435 138.87 -3.35 -53.66
#